data_AF-A0A349JZN8-F1
#
_entry.id   AF-A0A349JZN8-F1
#
_cell.length_a   1.000
_cell.length_b   1.000
_cell.length_c   1.000
_cell.angle_alpha   90.00
_cell.angle_beta   90.00
_cell.angle_gamma   90.00
#
_symmetry.space_group_name_H-M   'P 1'
#
loop_
_entity.id
_entity.type
_entity.pdbx_description
1 polymer ?
#
loop_
_entity_poly.entity_id
_entity_poly.type
_entity_poly.pdbx_seq_one_letter_code
_entity_poly.pdbx_strand_id
1 'polypeptide(L)'
;EGGMSFHGGFLGVCAAVALFARRNQIDILRLGDLIAPVAPIGIFFGRIANFINGELYGRVTSAGVGMKFPKELLESEDDFYNAMREAVEADPERLAALWDGYLASPSTGKGQLLEGALDASRENPAILEVFGNYVQTRHPSQLYQAFLEGLTLFAILFVLRLRFRNLGHGVITGAFFVLYATFRIVAEQFREPDSAWVIEGFLTKGQFYSIFMYAIGAAFVVAGLKGKTGSLEGQSSGKSVSPGS
;
A
#
# COMPACT_ATOMS: atom_id res chain seq x y z
N GLU A 1 13.93 2.96 -9.68
CA GLU A 1 13.92 3.67 -8.37
C GLU A 1 12.75 4.67 -8.29
N GLY A 2 11.58 4.23 -7.83
CA GLY A 2 10.37 5.08 -7.67
C GLY A 2 10.14 5.59 -6.23
N GLY A 3 11.08 5.33 -5.31
CA GLY A 3 10.88 5.50 -3.87
C GLY A 3 10.80 6.95 -3.37
N MET A 4 11.32 7.93 -4.11
CA MET A 4 11.29 9.35 -3.69
C MET A 4 9.97 10.06 -4.01
N SER A 5 9.17 9.56 -4.96
CA SER A 5 7.89 10.20 -5.34
C SER A 5 6.80 10.01 -4.28
N PHE A 6 6.80 8.87 -3.57
CA PHE A 6 5.76 8.55 -2.60
C PHE A 6 5.77 9.48 -1.38
N HIS A 7 6.95 9.79 -0.83
CA HIS A 7 7.08 10.71 0.30
C HIS A 7 6.72 12.15 -0.07
N GLY A 8 7.10 12.61 -1.27
CA GLY A 8 6.69 13.91 -1.80
C GLY A 8 5.18 14.01 -2.02
N GLY A 9 4.56 12.95 -2.54
CA GLY A 9 3.12 12.86 -2.72
C GLY A 9 2.35 12.94 -1.39
N PHE A 10 2.77 12.18 -0.38
CA PHE A 10 2.16 12.23 0.95
C PHE A 10 2.27 13.63 1.60
N LEU A 11 3.46 14.22 1.60
CA LEU A 11 3.66 15.58 2.12
C LEU A 11 2.85 16.62 1.36
N GLY A 12 2.74 16.47 0.03
CA GLY A 12 1.90 17.31 -0.82
C GLY A 12 0.43 17.23 -0.43
N VAL A 13 -0.10 16.04 -0.17
CA VAL A 13 -1.48 15.85 0.31
C VAL A 13 -1.67 16.48 1.69
N CYS A 14 -0.76 16.25 2.65
CA CYS A 14 -0.84 16.87 3.97
C CYS A 14 -0.82 18.39 3.89
N ALA A 15 0.05 18.96 3.06
CA ALA A 15 0.13 20.41 2.83
C ALA A 15 -1.15 20.95 2.18
N ALA A 16 -1.68 20.26 1.16
CA ALA A 16 -2.92 20.64 0.51
C ALA A 16 -4.11 20.65 1.48
N VAL A 17 -4.23 19.61 2.33
CA VAL A 17 -5.26 19.54 3.39
C VAL A 17 -5.10 20.69 4.39
N ALA A 18 -3.87 20.97 4.85
CA ALA A 18 -3.62 22.07 5.79
C ALA A 18 -3.92 23.45 5.17
N LEU A 19 -3.55 23.66 3.90
CA LEU A 19 -3.85 24.90 3.17
C LEU A 19 -5.35 25.06 2.92
N PHE A 20 -6.05 23.99 2.57
CA PHE A 20 -7.50 24.00 2.38
C PHE A 20 -8.24 24.30 3.69
N ALA A 21 -7.84 23.66 4.79
CA ALA A 21 -8.39 23.92 6.12
C ALA A 21 -8.20 25.39 6.52
N ARG A 22 -7.00 25.93 6.34
CA ARG A 22 -6.69 27.34 6.65
C ARG A 22 -7.48 28.31 5.79
N ARG A 23 -7.55 28.08 4.47
CA ARG A 23 -8.27 28.95 3.53
C ARG A 23 -9.77 29.00 3.79
N ASN A 24 -10.36 27.90 4.27
CA ASN A 24 -11.81 27.81 4.52
C ASN A 24 -12.16 27.91 6.01
N GLN A 25 -11.21 28.23 6.90
CA GLN A 25 -11.41 28.31 8.35
C GLN A 25 -12.03 27.03 8.96
N ILE A 26 -11.65 25.87 8.43
CA ILE A 26 -12.10 24.56 8.92
C ILE A 26 -11.11 24.04 9.96
N ASP A 27 -11.60 23.51 11.08
CA ASP A 27 -10.79 22.79 12.05
C ASP A 27 -10.11 21.58 11.39
N ILE A 28 -8.77 21.57 11.42
CA ILE A 28 -7.95 20.54 10.78
C ILE A 28 -8.19 19.16 11.39
N LEU A 29 -8.54 19.07 12.68
CA LEU A 29 -8.84 17.80 13.34
C LEU A 29 -10.16 17.21 12.82
N ARG A 30 -11.16 18.08 12.62
CA ARG A 30 -12.45 17.69 12.04
C ARG A 30 -12.30 17.28 10.58
N LEU A 31 -11.51 18.02 9.80
CA LEU A 31 -11.23 17.68 8.41
C LEU A 31 -10.45 16.37 8.29
N GLY A 32 -9.44 16.18 9.15
CA GLY A 32 -8.68 14.94 9.24
C GLY A 32 -9.58 13.74 9.50
N ASP A 33 -10.51 13.86 10.46
CA ASP A 33 -11.43 12.77 10.76
C ASP A 33 -12.27 12.40 9.55
N LEU A 34 -12.72 13.37 8.74
CA LEU A 34 -13.49 13.12 7.52
C LEU A 34 -12.68 12.38 6.45
N ILE A 35 -11.39 12.71 6.31
CA ILE A 35 -10.51 12.17 5.26
C ILE A 35 -9.95 10.80 5.66
N ALA A 36 -9.60 10.59 6.94
CA ALA A 36 -8.89 9.41 7.41
C ALA A 36 -9.57 8.07 7.04
N PRO A 37 -10.91 7.91 7.11
CA PRO A 37 -11.58 6.69 6.66
C PRO A 37 -11.49 6.44 5.15
N VAL A 38 -11.21 7.45 4.33
CA VAL A 38 -11.10 7.28 2.86
C VAL A 38 -9.72 6.76 2.46
N ALA A 39 -8.68 7.08 3.22
CA ALA A 39 -7.31 6.67 2.93
C ALA A 39 -7.13 5.13 2.77
N PRO A 40 -7.71 4.28 3.64
CA PRO A 40 -7.64 2.82 3.48
C PRO A 40 -8.21 2.29 2.17
N ILE A 41 -9.16 2.98 1.54
CA ILE A 41 -9.69 2.57 0.22
C ILE A 41 -8.60 2.71 -0.84
N GLY A 42 -7.85 3.82 -0.83
CA GLY A 42 -6.70 4.01 -1.70
C GLY A 42 -5.61 2.98 -1.46
N ILE A 43 -5.34 2.66 -0.18
CA ILE A 43 -4.38 1.61 0.20
C ILE A 43 -4.85 0.24 -0.35
N PHE A 44 -6.13 -0.11 -0.18
CA PHE A 44 -6.70 -1.35 -0.68
C PHE A 44 -6.44 -1.51 -2.19
N PHE A 45 -6.88 -0.54 -3.00
CA PHE A 45 -6.72 -0.64 -4.45
C PHE A 45 -5.25 -0.61 -4.88
N GLY A 46 -4.41 0.18 -4.22
CA GLY A 46 -2.96 0.15 -4.48
C GLY A 46 -2.35 -1.23 -4.22
N ARG A 47 -2.77 -1.92 -3.15
CA ARG A 47 -2.30 -3.28 -2.85
C ARG A 47 -2.85 -4.33 -3.80
N ILE A 48 -4.11 -4.20 -4.25
CA ILE A 48 -4.68 -5.05 -5.30
C ILE A 48 -3.93 -4.86 -6.62
N ALA A 49 -3.58 -3.62 -6.99
CA ALA A 49 -2.77 -3.35 -8.18
C ALA A 49 -1.39 -4.02 -8.10
N ASN A 50 -0.71 -3.93 -6.94
CA ASN A 50 0.57 -4.64 -6.74
C ASN A 50 0.41 -6.16 -6.90
N PHE A 51 -0.68 -6.73 -6.39
CA PHE A 51 -0.97 -8.16 -6.55
C PHE A 51 -1.19 -8.55 -8.02
N ILE A 52 -2.01 -7.79 -8.76
CA ILE A 52 -2.27 -8.01 -10.18
C ILE A 52 -0.97 -7.90 -10.99
N ASN A 53 -0.13 -6.92 -10.65
CA ASN A 53 1.15 -6.72 -11.31
C ASN A 53 2.20 -7.76 -10.88
N GLY A 54 1.96 -8.60 -9.87
CA GLY A 54 2.93 -9.57 -9.37
C GLY A 54 4.14 -8.94 -8.68
N GLU A 55 3.96 -7.81 -8.00
CA GLU A 55 5.02 -7.01 -7.37
C GLU A 55 4.88 -6.97 -5.84
N LEU A 56 6.00 -6.84 -5.12
CA LEU A 56 6.03 -6.74 -3.64
C LEU A 56 5.45 -7.99 -2.95
N TYR A 57 5.77 -9.18 -3.46
CA TYR A 57 5.36 -10.44 -2.85
C TYR A 57 6.09 -10.69 -1.52
N GLY A 58 5.58 -11.69 -0.81
CA GLY A 58 6.04 -12.01 0.52
C GLY A 58 7.22 -12.97 0.53
N ARG A 59 7.63 -13.31 1.74
CA ARG A 59 8.66 -14.33 1.98
C ARG A 59 8.24 -15.68 1.42
N VAL A 60 9.25 -16.49 1.09
CA VAL A 60 9.10 -17.91 0.74
C VAL A 60 8.33 -18.64 1.83
N THR A 61 7.40 -19.50 1.43
CA THR A 61 6.51 -20.20 2.34
C THR A 61 6.12 -21.58 1.82
N SER A 62 5.93 -22.50 2.76
CA SER A 62 5.31 -23.82 2.52
C SER A 62 3.82 -23.84 2.87
N ALA A 63 3.24 -22.70 3.28
CA ALA A 63 1.83 -22.61 3.62
C ALA A 63 0.95 -22.85 2.38
N GLY A 64 -0.19 -23.52 2.56
CA GLY A 64 -1.13 -23.83 1.45
C GLY A 64 -1.79 -22.62 0.79
N VAL A 65 -1.64 -21.42 1.37
CA VAL A 65 -2.07 -20.13 0.79
C VAL A 65 -0.99 -19.47 -0.06
N GLY A 66 0.18 -20.08 -0.20
CA GLY A 66 1.29 -19.57 -0.99
C GLY A 66 0.97 -19.54 -2.48
N MET A 67 1.58 -18.59 -3.19
CA MET A 67 1.41 -18.37 -4.62
C MET A 67 2.79 -18.24 -5.27
N LYS A 68 2.89 -18.70 -6.53
CA LYS A 68 4.07 -18.57 -7.37
C LYS A 68 3.93 -17.33 -8.24
N PHE A 69 4.95 -16.47 -8.25
CA PHE A 69 4.94 -15.21 -9.00
C PHE A 69 5.99 -15.28 -10.13
N PRO A 70 5.59 -15.30 -11.41
CA PRO A 70 6.54 -15.41 -12.52
C PRO A 70 7.58 -14.29 -12.59
N LYS A 71 7.25 -13.09 -12.09
CA LYS A 71 8.20 -11.96 -11.98
C LYS A 71 9.39 -12.26 -11.08
N GLU A 72 9.31 -13.25 -10.19
CA GLU A 72 10.46 -13.71 -9.40
C GLU A 72 11.64 -14.15 -10.26
N LEU A 73 11.38 -14.67 -11.48
CA LEU A 73 12.45 -15.03 -12.42
C LEU A 73 13.37 -13.86 -12.73
N LEU A 74 12.88 -12.62 -12.66
CA LEU A 74 13.71 -11.45 -12.94
C LEU A 74 14.81 -11.22 -11.90
N GLU A 75 14.71 -11.84 -10.72
CA GLU A 75 15.68 -11.70 -9.63
C GLU A 75 16.93 -12.59 -9.81
N SER A 76 16.84 -13.67 -10.60
CA SER A 76 17.93 -14.64 -10.80
C SER A 76 18.25 -14.79 -12.29
N GLU A 77 19.48 -14.46 -12.69
CA GLU A 77 19.94 -14.59 -14.08
C GLU A 77 19.84 -16.03 -14.59
N ASP A 78 20.27 -17.00 -13.77
CA ASP A 78 20.32 -18.40 -14.16
C ASP A 78 18.93 -19.02 -14.25
N ASP A 79 18.06 -18.76 -13.25
CA ASP A 79 16.69 -19.28 -13.27
C ASP A 79 15.89 -18.65 -14.41
N PHE A 80 16.09 -17.36 -14.68
CA PHE A 80 15.49 -16.69 -15.82
C PHE A 80 15.89 -17.35 -17.14
N TYR A 81 17.20 -17.52 -17.36
CA TYR A 81 17.71 -18.06 -18.62
C TYR A 81 17.20 -19.47 -18.87
N ASN A 82 17.28 -20.35 -17.86
CA ASN A 82 16.85 -21.74 -17.99
C ASN A 82 15.32 -21.85 -18.16
N ALA A 83 14.53 -21.11 -17.37
CA ALA A 83 13.08 -21.09 -17.51
C ALA A 83 12.63 -20.58 -18.88
N MET A 84 13.25 -19.50 -19.37
CA MET A 84 12.90 -18.95 -20.69
C MET A 84 13.32 -19.88 -21.82
N ARG A 85 14.48 -20.53 -21.72
CA ARG A 85 14.91 -21.52 -22.70
C ARG A 85 13.90 -22.66 -22.82
N GLU A 86 13.51 -23.27 -21.70
CA GLU A 86 12.53 -24.36 -21.69
C GLU A 86 11.14 -23.88 -22.17
N ALA A 87 10.74 -22.65 -21.85
CA ALA A 87 9.51 -22.06 -22.35
C ALA A 87 9.55 -21.87 -23.88
N VAL A 88 10.68 -21.44 -24.44
CA VAL A 88 10.89 -21.31 -25.89
C VAL A 88 10.87 -22.68 -26.58
N GLU A 89 11.43 -23.71 -25.96
CA GLU A 89 11.33 -25.09 -26.46
C GLU A 89 9.87 -25.59 -26.47
N ALA A 90 9.06 -25.17 -25.50
CA ALA A 90 7.64 -25.52 -25.43
C ALA A 90 6.73 -24.76 -26.42
N ASP A 91 7.08 -23.52 -26.79
CA ASP A 91 6.37 -22.73 -27.82
C ASP A 91 7.34 -21.89 -28.68
N PRO A 92 8.05 -22.53 -29.63
CA PRO A 92 9.02 -21.84 -30.47
C PRO A 92 8.38 -20.78 -31.37
N GLU A 93 7.14 -21.00 -31.82
CA GLU A 93 6.45 -20.13 -32.77
C GLU A 93 6.23 -18.72 -32.20
N ARG A 94 5.86 -18.63 -30.92
CA ARG A 94 5.61 -17.33 -30.26
C ARG A 94 6.86 -16.72 -29.64
N LEU A 95 7.80 -17.55 -29.16
CA LEU A 95 8.88 -17.08 -28.28
C LEU A 95 10.26 -16.99 -28.93
N ALA A 96 10.53 -17.67 -30.05
CA ALA A 96 11.86 -17.68 -30.66
C ALA A 96 12.38 -16.28 -31.02
N ALA A 97 11.52 -15.42 -31.59
CA ALA A 97 11.91 -14.05 -31.94
C ALA A 97 12.21 -13.18 -30.71
N LEU A 98 11.46 -13.36 -29.61
CA LEU A 98 11.70 -12.66 -28.35
C LEU A 98 12.99 -13.16 -27.68
N TRP A 99 13.24 -14.47 -27.77
CA TRP A 99 14.46 -15.10 -27.27
C TRP A 99 15.70 -14.57 -28.00
N ASP A 100 15.68 -14.51 -29.32
CA ASP A 100 16.78 -13.96 -30.12
C ASP A 100 17.03 -12.48 -29.77
N GLY A 101 15.96 -11.71 -29.56
CA GLY A 101 16.05 -10.32 -29.09
C GLY A 101 16.67 -10.19 -27.69
N TYR A 102 16.31 -11.08 -26.77
CA TYR A 102 16.93 -11.15 -25.45
C TYR A 102 18.43 -11.53 -25.53
N LEU A 103 18.80 -12.52 -26.35
CA LEU A 103 20.20 -12.90 -26.53
C LEU A 103 21.04 -11.75 -27.12
N ALA A 104 20.46 -10.94 -27.99
CA ALA A 104 21.10 -9.75 -28.53
C ALA A 104 21.26 -8.61 -27.50
N SER A 105 20.37 -8.51 -26.51
CA SER A 105 20.41 -7.47 -25.48
C SER A 105 19.86 -7.95 -24.12
N PRO A 106 20.65 -8.74 -23.36
CA PRO A 106 20.16 -9.37 -22.13
C PRO A 106 19.78 -8.37 -21.02
N SER A 107 20.44 -7.21 -20.96
CA SER A 107 20.23 -6.21 -19.90
C SER A 107 18.91 -5.47 -19.99
N THR A 108 18.28 -5.41 -21.17
CA THR A 108 17.03 -4.68 -21.41
C THR A 108 15.89 -5.58 -21.88
N GLY A 109 16.20 -6.78 -22.41
CA GLY A 109 15.21 -7.68 -23.00
C GLY A 109 14.44 -8.56 -22.03
N LYS A 110 14.88 -8.71 -20.76
CA LYS A 110 14.26 -9.66 -19.81
C LYS A 110 12.76 -9.44 -19.60
N GLY A 111 12.37 -8.18 -19.35
CA GLY A 111 10.97 -7.84 -19.09
C GLY A 111 10.08 -8.16 -20.29
N GLN A 112 10.54 -7.78 -21.50
CA GLN A 112 9.80 -8.03 -22.74
C GLN A 112 9.63 -9.52 -23.03
N LEU A 113 10.69 -10.31 -22.83
CA LEU A 113 10.64 -11.76 -23.01
C LEU A 113 9.69 -12.42 -22.00
N LEU A 114 9.77 -12.04 -20.72
CA LEU A 114 8.87 -12.58 -19.69
C LEU A 114 7.41 -12.22 -19.97
N GLU A 115 7.12 -10.97 -20.34
CA GLU A 115 5.76 -10.55 -20.69
C GLU A 115 5.22 -11.33 -21.89
N GLY A 116 6.02 -11.49 -22.94
CA GLY A 116 5.62 -12.29 -24.10
C GLY A 116 5.41 -13.77 -23.76
N ALA A 117 6.24 -14.34 -22.88
CA ALA A 117 6.06 -15.71 -22.40
C ALA A 117 4.80 -15.87 -21.52
N LEU A 118 4.47 -14.88 -20.69
CA LEU A 118 3.22 -14.84 -19.93
C LEU A 118 1.99 -14.72 -20.83
N ASP A 119 2.06 -13.93 -21.90
CA ASP A 119 0.98 -13.84 -22.87
C ASP A 119 0.80 -15.16 -23.64
N ALA A 120 1.89 -15.80 -24.07
CA ALA A 120 1.85 -17.13 -24.71
C ALA A 120 1.29 -18.21 -23.77
N SER A 121 1.55 -18.09 -22.46
CA SER A 121 1.07 -19.03 -21.44
C SER A 121 -0.46 -19.10 -21.32
N ARG A 122 -1.18 -18.08 -21.80
CA ARG A 122 -2.65 -18.08 -21.86
C ARG A 122 -3.20 -19.11 -22.85
N GLU A 123 -2.41 -19.44 -23.86
CA GLU A 123 -2.77 -20.39 -24.92
C GLU A 123 -2.05 -21.73 -24.73
N ASN A 124 -0.84 -21.71 -24.15
CA ASN A 124 -0.06 -22.91 -23.83
C ASN A 124 0.25 -23.02 -22.33
N PRO A 125 -0.55 -23.79 -21.55
CA PRO A 125 -0.34 -23.97 -20.11
C PRO A 125 1.02 -24.57 -19.73
N ALA A 126 1.70 -25.28 -20.65
CA ALA A 126 3.02 -25.86 -20.38
C ALA A 126 4.06 -24.81 -19.98
N ILE A 127 3.92 -23.57 -20.47
CA ILE A 127 4.80 -22.46 -20.10
C ILE A 127 4.68 -22.14 -18.60
N LEU A 128 3.47 -22.21 -18.03
CA LEU A 128 3.29 -22.01 -16.58
C LEU A 128 3.87 -23.17 -15.76
N GLU A 129 3.84 -24.40 -16.29
CA GLU A 129 4.45 -25.55 -15.64
C GLU A 129 5.98 -25.40 -15.58
N VAL A 130 6.60 -24.94 -16.68
CA VAL A 130 8.02 -24.60 -16.72
C VAL A 130 8.34 -23.57 -15.65
N PHE A 131 7.64 -22.43 -15.63
CA PHE A 131 7.90 -21.39 -14.62
C PHE A 131 7.74 -21.93 -13.20
N GLY A 132 6.76 -22.81 -12.99
CA GLY A 132 6.54 -23.50 -11.73
C GLY A 132 7.76 -24.25 -11.19
N ASN A 133 8.68 -24.70 -12.04
CA ASN A 133 9.88 -25.42 -11.60
C ASN A 133 11.00 -24.49 -11.11
N TYR A 134 10.97 -23.22 -11.52
CA TYR A 134 12.02 -22.24 -11.24
C TYR A 134 11.62 -21.17 -10.22
N VAL A 135 10.32 -20.96 -9.99
CA VAL A 135 9.84 -19.98 -9.01
C VAL A 135 9.44 -20.63 -7.69
N GLN A 136 9.69 -19.92 -6.60
CA GLN A 136 9.39 -20.39 -5.27
C GLN A 136 7.94 -20.04 -4.88
N THR A 137 7.40 -20.80 -3.93
CA THR A 137 6.09 -20.50 -3.38
C THR A 137 6.23 -19.42 -2.32
N ARG A 138 5.52 -18.29 -2.49
CA ARG A 138 5.66 -17.10 -1.63
C ARG A 138 4.32 -16.66 -1.06
N HIS A 139 4.35 -15.99 0.09
CA HIS A 139 3.13 -15.40 0.63
C HIS A 139 2.59 -14.30 -0.30
N PRO A 140 1.30 -14.29 -0.66
CA PRO A 140 0.68 -13.15 -1.35
C PRO A 140 0.46 -11.97 -0.37
N SER A 141 1.54 -11.41 0.17
CA SER A 141 1.49 -10.39 1.24
C SER A 141 0.73 -9.13 0.83
N GLN A 142 0.62 -8.85 -0.47
CA GLN A 142 -0.19 -7.76 -1.01
C GLN A 142 -1.67 -7.95 -0.65
N LEU A 143 -2.19 -9.18 -0.70
CA LEU A 143 -3.57 -9.48 -0.31
C LEU A 143 -3.76 -9.32 1.20
N TYR A 144 -2.78 -9.72 2.01
CA TYR A 144 -2.82 -9.52 3.45
C TYR A 144 -2.83 -8.02 3.81
N GLN A 145 -2.01 -7.22 3.12
CA GLN A 145 -1.98 -5.77 3.27
C GLN A 145 -3.28 -5.12 2.79
N ALA A 146 -3.82 -5.54 1.63
CA ALA A 146 -5.11 -5.07 1.14
C ALA A 146 -6.22 -5.35 2.17
N PHE A 147 -6.24 -6.55 2.73
CA PHE A 147 -7.24 -6.94 3.70
C PHE A 147 -7.09 -6.20 5.04
N LEU A 148 -5.88 -6.12 5.61
CA LEU A 148 -5.66 -5.51 6.93
C LEU A 148 -5.62 -3.97 6.85
N GLU A 149 -4.69 -3.41 6.07
CA GLU A 149 -4.46 -1.96 5.97
C GLU A 149 -5.52 -1.25 5.12
N GLY A 150 -6.24 -2.00 4.27
CA GLY A 150 -7.29 -1.47 3.41
C GLY A 150 -8.70 -1.75 3.96
N LEU A 151 -9.21 -2.94 3.70
CA LEU A 151 -10.62 -3.28 3.95
C LEU A 151 -10.98 -3.28 5.44
N THR A 152 -10.17 -3.93 6.28
CA THR A 152 -10.40 -4.04 7.72
C THR A 152 -10.26 -2.67 8.39
N LEU A 153 -9.20 -1.93 8.07
CA LEU A 153 -9.00 -0.58 8.56
C LEU A 153 -10.15 0.36 8.15
N PHE A 154 -10.59 0.32 6.89
CA PHE A 154 -11.77 1.04 6.41
C PHE A 154 -13.00 0.69 7.26
N ALA A 155 -13.30 -0.60 7.41
CA ALA A 155 -14.48 -1.06 8.13
C ALA A 155 -14.47 -0.58 9.59
N ILE A 156 -13.34 -0.68 10.28
CA ILE A 156 -13.21 -0.21 11.67
C ILE A 156 -13.45 1.29 11.76
N LEU A 157 -12.78 2.10 10.93
CA LEU A 157 -12.93 3.56 10.98
C LEU A 157 -14.32 4.03 10.55
N PHE A 158 -14.92 3.35 9.58
CA PHE A 158 -16.27 3.60 9.12
C PHE A 158 -17.31 3.27 10.21
N VAL A 159 -17.16 2.11 10.88
CA VAL A 159 -18.00 1.75 12.02
C VAL A 159 -17.81 2.72 13.17
N LEU A 160 -16.58 3.14 13.50
CA LEU A 160 -16.34 4.14 14.55
C LEU A 160 -17.06 5.45 14.23
N ARG A 161 -17.00 5.90 12.97
CA ARG A 161 -17.70 7.10 12.48
C ARG A 161 -19.22 6.97 12.58
N LEU A 162 -19.79 5.82 12.22
CA LEU A 162 -21.23 5.61 12.23
C LEU A 162 -21.78 5.40 13.64
N ARG A 163 -21.07 4.62 14.47
CA ARG A 163 -21.53 4.21 15.80
C ARG A 163 -21.32 5.28 16.86
N PHE A 164 -20.26 6.08 16.73
CA PHE A 164 -19.88 7.11 17.71
C PHE A 164 -19.84 8.49 17.06
N ARG A 165 -21.02 9.00 16.73
CA ARG A 165 -21.21 10.29 16.03
C ARG A 165 -20.69 11.51 16.81
N ASN A 166 -20.49 11.37 18.12
CA ASN A 166 -20.07 12.44 19.03
C ASN A 166 -18.62 12.26 19.53
N LEU A 167 -17.77 11.54 18.78
CA LEU A 167 -16.34 11.50 19.09
C LEU A 167 -15.75 12.91 18.95
N GLY A 168 -14.82 13.25 19.84
CA GLY A 168 -14.07 14.50 19.74
C GLY A 168 -13.24 14.54 18.46
N HIS A 169 -13.05 15.74 17.92
CA HIS A 169 -12.33 15.91 16.65
C HIS A 169 -10.88 15.44 16.78
N GLY A 170 -10.45 14.60 15.84
CA GLY A 170 -9.11 14.01 15.80
C GLY A 170 -9.04 12.57 16.31
N VAL A 171 -10.08 12.04 16.96
CA VAL A 171 -10.06 10.66 17.46
C VAL A 171 -10.05 9.64 16.32
N ILE A 172 -10.79 9.87 15.24
CA ILE A 172 -10.84 8.94 14.10
C ILE A 172 -9.49 8.96 13.35
N THR A 173 -8.92 10.15 13.18
CA THR A 173 -7.58 10.33 12.62
C THR A 173 -6.53 9.62 13.47
N GLY A 174 -6.59 9.77 14.79
CA GLY A 174 -5.69 9.09 15.71
C GLY A 174 -5.83 7.57 15.66
N ALA A 175 -7.06 7.06 15.60
CA ALA A 175 -7.34 5.64 15.42
C ALA A 175 -6.78 5.11 14.09
N PHE A 176 -6.87 5.87 13.00
CA PHE A 176 -6.25 5.51 11.72
C PHE A 176 -4.74 5.26 11.89
N PHE A 177 -4.01 6.21 12.48
CA PHE A 177 -2.56 6.08 12.65
C PHE A 177 -2.17 4.87 13.51
N VAL A 178 -2.85 4.65 14.63
CA VAL A 178 -2.58 3.53 15.55
C VAL A 178 -2.90 2.18 14.89
N LEU A 179 -4.08 2.05 14.28
CA LEU A 179 -4.51 0.80 13.66
C LEU A 179 -3.67 0.48 12.42
N TYR A 180 -3.37 1.47 11.59
CA TYR A 180 -2.49 1.28 10.44
C TYR A 180 -1.09 0.83 10.88
N ALA A 181 -0.48 1.46 11.89
CA ALA A 181 0.80 1.04 12.44
C ALA A 181 0.77 -0.42 12.95
N THR A 182 -0.32 -0.79 13.63
CA THR A 182 -0.52 -2.17 14.12
C THR A 182 -0.59 -3.16 12.96
N PHE A 183 -1.44 -2.91 11.97
CA PHE A 183 -1.61 -3.78 10.81
C PHE A 183 -0.35 -3.85 9.96
N ARG A 184 0.40 -2.75 9.82
CA ARG A 184 1.68 -2.70 9.11
C ARG A 184 2.69 -3.65 9.75
N ILE A 185 2.82 -3.64 11.08
CA ILE A 185 3.73 -4.52 11.81
C ILE A 185 3.36 -5.99 11.60
N VAL A 186 2.06 -6.32 11.66
CA VAL A 186 1.56 -7.68 11.42
C VAL A 186 1.83 -8.12 9.99
N ALA A 187 1.50 -7.29 9.00
CA ALA A 187 1.68 -7.62 7.58
C ALA A 187 3.18 -7.73 7.20
N GLU A 188 4.06 -6.99 7.86
CA GLU A 188 5.51 -7.07 7.64
C GLU A 188 6.10 -8.44 8.03
N GLN A 189 5.43 -9.24 8.88
CA GLN A 189 5.85 -10.62 9.18
C GLN A 189 5.76 -11.56 7.99
N PHE A 190 4.99 -11.18 6.95
CA PHE A 190 4.83 -11.98 5.74
C PHE A 190 5.52 -11.37 4.51
N ARG A 191 5.85 -10.08 4.56
CA ARG A 191 6.46 -9.35 3.45
C ARG A 191 7.95 -9.63 3.34
N GLU A 192 8.45 -9.78 2.11
CA GLU A 192 9.88 -9.76 1.85
C GLU A 192 10.42 -8.32 1.95
N PRO A 193 11.51 -8.09 2.71
CA PRO A 193 12.05 -6.75 2.87
C PRO A 193 12.80 -6.30 1.60
N ASP A 194 12.11 -5.63 0.67
CA ASP A 194 12.70 -5.01 -0.54
C ASP A 194 13.70 -3.88 -0.24
N SER A 195 13.88 -3.51 1.03
CA SER A 195 14.74 -2.40 1.43
C SER A 195 15.62 -2.83 2.57
N ALA A 196 16.91 -2.48 2.49
CA ALA A 196 17.88 -2.67 3.54
C ALA A 196 17.24 -2.38 4.91
N TRP A 197 17.39 -3.35 5.81
CA TRP A 197 17.01 -3.23 7.21
C TRP A 197 17.49 -1.90 7.80
N VAL A 198 16.67 -1.24 8.62
CA VAL A 198 17.12 -0.04 9.37
C VAL A 198 18.13 -0.48 10.43
N ILE A 199 17.84 -1.61 11.07
CA ILE A 199 18.75 -2.37 11.92
C ILE A 199 18.65 -3.82 11.47
N GLU A 200 19.74 -4.36 10.96
CA GLU A 200 19.80 -5.72 10.40
C GLU A 200 19.21 -6.75 11.37
N GLY A 201 18.24 -7.54 10.89
CA GLY A 201 17.57 -8.59 11.66
C GLY A 201 16.63 -8.11 12.78
N PHE A 202 16.54 -6.82 13.09
CA PHE A 202 15.75 -6.30 14.21
C PHE A 202 14.63 -5.34 13.79
N LEU A 203 14.88 -4.46 12.82
CA LEU A 203 13.92 -3.41 12.47
C LEU A 203 13.85 -3.14 10.95
N THR A 204 12.68 -3.44 10.39
CA THR A 204 12.33 -3.07 9.01
C THR A 204 11.94 -1.59 8.92
N LYS A 205 11.99 -0.99 7.73
CA LYS A 205 11.51 0.40 7.52
C LYS A 205 10.04 0.57 7.89
N GLY A 206 9.21 -0.45 7.60
CA GLY A 206 7.79 -0.45 7.97
C GLY A 206 7.58 -0.38 9.48
N GLN A 207 8.36 -1.14 10.25
CA GLN A 207 8.31 -1.11 11.72
C GLN A 207 8.84 0.20 12.29
N PHE A 208 9.93 0.75 11.73
CA PHE A 208 10.46 2.04 12.17
C PHE A 208 9.45 3.17 12.02
N TYR A 209 8.81 3.30 10.84
CA TYR A 209 7.78 4.33 10.62
C TYR A 209 6.54 4.13 11.50
N SER A 210 6.21 2.89 11.87
CA SER A 210 5.09 2.57 12.75
C SER A 210 5.25 3.18 14.15
N ILE A 211 6.48 3.33 14.65
CA ILE A 211 6.75 3.97 15.95
C ILE A 211 6.29 5.45 15.93
N PHE A 212 6.64 6.18 14.87
CA PHE A 212 6.21 7.58 14.72
C PHE A 212 4.71 7.68 14.52
N MET A 213 4.11 6.74 13.79
CA MET A 213 2.66 6.71 13.62
C MET A 213 1.93 6.46 14.93
N TYR A 214 2.44 5.61 15.82
CA TYR A 214 1.87 5.49 17.17
C TYR A 214 1.94 6.80 17.97
N ALA A 215 3.08 7.51 17.91
CA ALA A 215 3.24 8.78 18.61
C ALA A 215 2.27 9.85 18.07
N ILE A 216 2.16 9.97 16.74
CA ILE A 216 1.21 10.87 16.08
C ILE A 216 -0.22 10.49 16.44
N GLY A 217 -0.57 9.20 16.32
CA GLY A 217 -1.90 8.69 16.64
C GLY A 217 -2.32 8.98 18.09
N ALA A 218 -1.43 8.73 19.04
CA ALA A 218 -1.65 9.05 20.45
C ALA A 218 -1.88 10.56 20.67
N ALA A 219 -1.10 11.42 20.01
CA ALA A 219 -1.30 12.87 20.09
C ALA A 219 -2.67 13.31 19.58
N PHE A 220 -3.13 12.76 18.44
CA PHE A 220 -4.46 13.04 17.89
C PHE A 220 -5.60 12.54 18.78
N VAL A 221 -5.48 11.33 19.33
CA VAL A 221 -6.48 10.78 20.27
C VAL A 221 -6.56 11.63 21.53
N VAL A 222 -5.42 11.98 22.15
CA VAL A 222 -5.39 12.81 23.35
C VAL A 222 -5.95 14.20 23.09
N ALA A 223 -5.61 14.81 21.95
CA ALA A 223 -6.17 16.11 21.54
C ALA A 223 -7.70 16.03 21.38
N GLY A 224 -8.20 15.00 20.69
CA GLY A 224 -9.64 14.83 20.48
C GLY A 224 -10.42 14.50 21.75
N LEU A 225 -9.85 13.72 22.67
CA LEU A 225 -10.49 13.42 23.96
C LEU A 225 -10.52 14.63 24.90
N LYS A 226 -9.49 15.48 24.86
CA LYS A 226 -9.46 16.75 25.63
C LYS A 226 -10.34 17.83 25.01
N GLY A 227 -10.55 17.80 23.70
CA GLY A 227 -11.34 18.76 22.92
C GLY A 227 -12.86 18.58 22.97
N LYS A 228 -13.45 18.14 24.09
CA LYS A 228 -14.92 18.11 24.26
C LYS A 228 -15.50 19.53 24.40
N THR A 229 -15.58 20.31 23.32
CA THR A 229 -16.63 21.31 23.03
C THR A 229 -16.26 22.10 21.77
N GLY A 230 -16.92 21.78 20.67
CA GLY A 230 -17.25 22.75 19.63
C GLY A 230 -18.76 22.88 19.59
N SER A 231 -19.35 23.46 20.65
CA SER A 231 -20.75 23.92 20.59
C SER A 231 -20.86 24.87 19.40
N LEU A 232 -21.94 24.73 18.63
CA LEU A 232 -22.33 25.66 17.57
C LEU A 232 -22.87 26.99 18.13
N GLU A 233 -22.50 27.37 19.36
CA GLU A 233 -22.94 28.61 20.02
C GLU A 233 -21.73 29.51 20.26
N GLY A 234 -21.54 30.52 19.41
CA GLY A 234 -20.47 31.49 19.61
C GLY A 234 -20.26 32.51 18.49
N GLN A 235 -20.91 32.37 17.33
CA GLN A 235 -20.82 33.35 16.23
C GLN A 235 -22.15 34.05 15.89
N SER A 236 -23.07 34.21 16.84
CA SER A 236 -24.34 34.94 16.61
C SER A 236 -24.63 36.09 17.57
N SER A 237 -23.64 36.66 18.26
CA SER A 237 -23.84 37.85 19.09
C SER A 237 -22.83 38.93 18.74
N GLY A 238 -23.29 39.99 18.04
CA GLY A 238 -22.44 41.16 17.79
C GLY A 238 -22.80 42.06 16.61
N LYS A 239 -24.08 42.20 16.23
CA LYS A 239 -24.54 43.40 15.52
C LYS A 239 -25.83 43.90 16.17
N SER A 240 -25.67 44.65 17.25
CA SER A 240 -26.71 45.58 17.69
C SER A 240 -26.86 46.64 16.61
N VAL A 241 -27.96 46.57 15.86
CA VAL A 241 -28.41 47.67 15.02
C VAL A 241 -28.88 48.77 15.98
N SER A 242 -28.13 49.86 16.03
CA SER A 242 -28.57 51.11 16.64
C SER A 242 -29.73 51.69 15.80
N PRO A 243 -30.87 52.07 16.39
CA PRO A 243 -31.83 52.91 15.69
C PRO A 243 -31.27 54.33 15.69
N GLY A 244 -30.81 54.78 14.51
CA GLY A 244 -30.44 56.16 14.26
C GLY A 244 -31.68 56.99 13.92
N SER A 245 -31.80 58.12 14.63
CA SER A 245 -32.47 59.40 14.33
C SER A 245 -33.92 59.37 13.86
#